data_AF-A0A958VN24-F1
#
_entry.id   AF-A0A958VN24-F1
#
_cell.length_a   1.000
_cell.length_b   1.000
_cell.length_c   1.000
_cell.angle_alpha   90.00
_cell.angle_beta   90.00
_cell.angle_gamma   90.00
#
_symmetry.space_group_name_H-M   'P 1'
#
loop_
_entity.id
_entity.type
_entity.pdbx_description
1 polymer ?
#
loop_
_entity_poly.entity_id
_entity_poly.type
_entity_poly.pdbx_seq_one_letter_code
_entity_poly.pdbx_strand_id
1 'polypeptide(L)' 'MFNNLSDKLDKAFHVLKGHGKITEINVAETLKEVRRALLDADVNYKIAKDFTNTVKEKAIGQNVLTTLNPGQ' A
#
# COMPACT_ATOMS: atom_id res chain seq x y z
N MET A 1 -13.63 -4.35 -19.50
CA MET A 1 -12.43 -3.57 -19.12
C MET A 1 -12.38 -3.29 -17.63
N PHE A 2 -13.48 -2.85 -17.00
CA PHE A 2 -13.59 -2.63 -15.54
C PHE A 2 -13.36 -3.91 -14.69
N ASN A 3 -13.81 -5.08 -15.17
CA ASN A 3 -13.68 -6.36 -14.45
C ASN A 3 -12.22 -6.77 -14.22
N ASN A 4 -11.32 -6.48 -15.16
CA ASN A 4 -9.90 -6.84 -15.03
C ASN A 4 -9.17 -5.99 -13.97
N LEU A 5 -9.71 -4.80 -13.68
CA LEU A 5 -9.22 -3.97 -12.58
C LEU A 5 -9.72 -4.50 -11.24
N SER A 6 -11.01 -4.87 -11.16
CA SER A 6 -11.60 -5.51 -9.97
C SER A 6 -10.86 -6.79 -9.58
N ASP A 7 -10.57 -7.68 -10.54
CA ASP A 7 -9.86 -8.93 -10.27
C ASP A 7 -8.43 -8.71 -9.76
N LYS A 8 -7.75 -7.65 -10.22
CA LYS A 8 -6.40 -7.29 -9.75
C LYS A 8 -6.44 -6.70 -8.35
N LEU A 9 -7.45 -5.88 -8.05
CA LEU A 9 -7.66 -5.32 -6.72
C LEU A 9 -8.00 -6.41 -5.70
N ASP A 10 -8.88 -7.35 -6.04
CA ASP A 10 -9.22 -8.49 -5.17
C ASP A 10 -8.00 -9.36 -4.86
N LYS A 11 -7.15 -9.64 -5.84
CA LYS A 11 -5.89 -10.37 -5.60
C LYS A 11 -4.94 -9.60 -4.70
N ALA A 12 -4.81 -8.29 -4.88
CA ALA A 12 -3.97 -7.46 -4.03
C ALA A 12 -4.49 -7.43 -2.58
N PHE A 13 -5.80 -7.32 -2.39
CA PHE A 13 -6.42 -7.42 -1.07
C PHE A 13 -6.27 -8.81 -0.46
N HIS A 14 -6.33 -9.88 -1.26
CA HIS A 14 -6.15 -11.24 -0.77
C HIS A 14 -4.72 -11.49 -0.29
N VAL A 15 -3.71 -10.97 -1.01
CA VAL A 15 -2.31 -10.99 -0.56
C VAL A 15 -2.15 -10.18 0.73
N LEU A 16 -2.77 -9.00 0.82
CA LEU A 16 -2.71 -8.16 2.01
C LEU A 16 -3.40 -8.81 3.24
N LYS A 17 -4.52 -9.53 3.02
CA LYS A 17 -5.27 -10.28 4.04
C LYS A 17 -4.57 -11.58 4.45
N GLY A 18 -3.84 -12.22 3.52
CA GLY A 18 -3.13 -13.48 3.74
C GLY A 18 -1.87 -13.34 4.60
N HIS A 19 -1.31 -12.14 4.69
CA HIS A 19 -0.23 -11.83 5.62
C HIS A 19 -0.87 -11.31 6.91
N GLY A 20 -1.13 -12.21 7.87
CA GLY A 20 -1.78 -11.89 9.16
C GLY A 20 -1.10 -10.81 10.03
N LYS A 21 -0.01 -10.20 9.55
CA LYS A 21 0.63 -9.01 10.09
C LYS A 21 1.11 -8.12 8.95
N ILE A 22 0.79 -6.83 9.02
CA ILE A 22 1.43 -5.83 8.19
C ILE A 22 2.78 -5.51 8.84
N THR A 23 3.87 -5.79 8.13
CA THR A 23 5.23 -5.49 8.57
C THR A 23 5.73 -4.21 7.89
N GLU A 24 6.68 -3.53 8.51
CA GLU A 24 7.33 -2.36 7.92
C GLU A 24 7.97 -2.67 6.56
N ILE A 25 8.43 -3.92 6.37
CA ILE A 25 9.00 -4.40 5.11
C ILE A 25 7.96 -4.39 4.00
N ASN A 26 6.77 -4.97 4.25
CA ASN A 26 5.70 -5.04 3.26
C ASN A 26 5.17 -3.64 2.90
N VAL A 27 5.11 -2.72 3.88
CA VAL A 27 4.72 -1.32 3.65
C VAL A 27 5.76 -0.62 2.78
N ALA A 28 7.06 -0.81 3.05
CA ALA A 28 8.13 -0.20 2.26
C ALA A 28 8.13 -0.70 0.80
N GLU A 29 7.90 -2.00 0.59
CA GLU A 29 7.79 -2.56 -0.77
C GLU A 29 6.55 -2.01 -1.50
N THR A 30 5.40 -1.96 -0.83
CA THR A 30 4.16 -1.42 -1.41
C THR A 30 4.29 0.05 -1.79
N LEU A 31 4.91 0.87 -0.94
CA LEU A 31 5.13 2.29 -1.21
C LEU A 31 6.05 2.53 -2.41
N LYS A 32 7.00 1.62 -2.66
CA LYS A 32 7.91 1.71 -3.81
C LYS A 32 7.16 1.50 -5.12
N GLU A 33 6.25 0.53 -5.15
CA GLU A 33 5.37 0.26 -6.30
C GLU A 33 4.38 1.41 -6.52
N VAL A 34 3.77 1.94 -5.45
CA VAL A 34 2.88 3.11 -5.53
C VAL A 34 3.62 4.33 -6.09
N ARG A 35 4.86 4.58 -5.65
CA ARG A 35 5.67 5.68 -6.18
C ARG A 35 5.92 5.53 -7.68
N ARG A 36 6.19 4.30 -8.14
CA ARG A 36 6.43 4.02 -9.55
C ARG A 36 5.17 4.25 -10.38
N ALA A 37 4.02 3.75 -9.91
CA ALA A 37 2.74 3.97 -10.55
C ALA A 37 2.35 5.46 -10.62
N LEU A 38 2.70 6.26 -9.61
CA LEU A 38 2.49 7.71 -9.65
C LEU A 38 3.36 8.40 -10.72
N LEU A 39 4.62 7.99 -10.87
CA LEU A 39 5.50 8.53 -11.91
C LEU A 39 5.04 8.12 -13.32
N ASP A 40 4.60 6.88 -13.48
CA ASP A 40 4.06 6.36 -14.74
C ASP A 40 2.75 7.06 -15.15
N ALA A 41 2.05 7.69 -14.20
CA ALA A 41 0.84 8.47 -14.41
C ALA A 41 1.10 9.98 -14.63
N ASP A 42 2.33 10.36 -15.00
CA ASP A 42 2.78 11.75 -15.21
C ASP A 42 2.65 12.67 -13.96
N VAL A 43 2.65 12.10 -12.75
CA VAL A 43 2.69 12.90 -11.52
C VAL A 43 4.10 13.44 -11.30
N ASN A 44 4.20 14.72 -10.91
CA ASN A 44 5.48 15.33 -10.58
C ASN A 44 6.22 14.54 -9.49
N TYR A 45 7.50 14.26 -9.72
CA TYR A 45 8.35 13.51 -8.79
C TYR A 45 8.33 14.05 -7.36
N LYS A 46 8.28 15.37 -7.19
CA LYS A 46 8.20 16.01 -5.87
C LYS A 46 6.92 15.63 -5.14
N ILE A 47 5.79 15.71 -5.84
CA ILE A 47 4.46 15.35 -5.31
C ILE A 47 4.40 13.86 -4.98
N ALA A 48 4.89 12.99 -5.88
CA ALA A 48 4.90 11.55 -5.65
C ALA A 48 5.77 11.18 -4.43
N LYS A 49 6.91 11.86 -4.25
CA LYS A 49 7.79 11.68 -3.11
C LYS A 49 7.15 12.15 -1.80
N ASP A 50 6.58 13.35 -1.77
CA ASP A 50 5.95 13.91 -0.57
C ASP A 50 4.70 13.11 -0.16
N PHE A 51 3.92 12.65 -1.14
CA PHE A 51 2.78 11.77 -0.93
C PHE A 51 3.22 10.44 -0.29
N THR A 52 4.19 9.76 -0.89
CA THR A 52 4.66 8.45 -0.40
C THR A 52 5.34 8.56 0.97
N ASN A 53 6.04 9.67 1.26
CA ASN A 53 6.58 9.95 2.58
C ASN A 53 5.48 10.17 3.63
N THR A 54 4.47 10.97 3.31
CA THR A 54 3.33 11.20 4.21
C THR A 54 2.59 9.91 4.53
N VAL A 55 2.39 9.04 3.52
CA VAL A 55 1.77 7.72 3.72
C VAL A 55 2.66 6.81 4.56
N LYS A 56 3.98 6.84 4.38
CA LYS A 56 4.93 6.09 5.21
C LYS A 56 4.87 6.50 6.68
N GLU A 57 4.89 7.80 6.97
CA GLU A 57 4.84 8.33 8.34
C GLU A 57 3.51 7.98 9.02
N LYS A 58 2.39 8.10 8.29
CA LYS A 58 1.08 7.69 8.80
C LYS A 58 0.98 6.20 9.03
N ALA A 59 1.53 5.37 8.13
CA ALA A 59 1.56 3.94 8.31
C ALA A 59 2.35 3.60 9.59
N ILE A 60 3.63 3.96 9.67
CA ILE A 60 4.47 3.66 10.84
C ILE A 60 3.84 4.20 12.15
N GLY A 61 3.23 5.39 12.11
CA GLY A 61 2.57 6.00 13.27
C GLY A 61 1.22 5.40 13.67
N GLN A 62 0.50 4.70 12.79
CA GLN A 62 -0.85 4.17 13.07
C GLN A 62 -0.88 2.72 13.58
N ASN A 63 0.18 2.23 14.25
CA ASN A 63 0.23 0.84 14.70
C ASN A 63 0.00 -0.17 13.54
N VAL A 64 0.76 -0.11 12.44
CA VAL A 64 0.74 -1.24 11.47
C VAL A 64 1.13 -2.57 12.13
N LEU A 65 1.80 -2.51 13.28
CA LEU A 65 2.13 -3.64 14.16
C LEU A 65 0.93 -4.20 14.96
N THR A 66 -0.20 -3.50 15.05
CA THR A 66 -1.46 -4.12 15.51
C THR A 66 -2.04 -4.95 14.39
N THR A 67 -1.39 -6.08 14.13
CA THR A 67 -2.01 -7.39 13.91
C THR A 67 -3.52 -7.30 13.97
N LEU A 68 -4.20 -7.51 12.84
CA LEU A 68 -5.64 -7.76 12.84
C LEU A 68 -5.89 -8.90 13.81
N ASN A 69 -6.66 -8.63 14.87
CA ASN A 69 -7.40 -9.66 15.57
C ASN A 69 -8.61 -9.94 14.65
N PRO A 70 -8.70 -11.07 13.94
CA PRO A 70 -9.81 -11.34 13.04
C PRO A 70 -11.05 -11.82 13.81
N GLY A 71 -11.53 -10.99 14.75
CA GLY A 71 -12.61 -11.32 15.69
C GLY A 71 -13.45 -10.15 16.20
N GLN A 72 -13.31 -8.95 15.65
CA GLN A 72 -14.24 -7.82 15.78
C GLN A 72 -14.42 -7.17 14.41
#